data_AF-A0A939C8P5-F1
#
_entry.id   AF-A0A939C8P5-F1
#
_cell.length_a   1.000
_cell.length_b   1.000
_cell.length_c   1.000
_cell.angle_alpha   90.00
_cell.angle_beta   90.00
_cell.angle_gamma   90.00
#
_symmetry.space_group_name_H-M   'P 1'
#
loop_
_entity.id
_entity.type
_entity.pdbx_description
1 polymer ?
#
loop_
_entity_poly.entity_id
_entity_poly.type
_entity_poly.pdbx_seq_one_letter_code
_entity_poly.pdbx_strand_id
1 'polypeptide(L)'
;MKQKIVQKPLFWQVVILIAMSGVFLLPQILGQGMILGSDVVFHFNRFYETSQQIKEGNFQYFLSIYGFQQSARIVNALYGPFFAYFQGLLVLLSPSWFSYQLLANGLLYLLAGFSMFGLLKKLRVNGWLSVGMS
;
A
#
# COMPACT_ATOMS: atom_id res chain seq x y z
N MET A 1 -10.32 -17.41 38.15
CA MET A 1 -10.44 -18.33 36.99
C MET A 1 -9.62 -17.77 35.82
N LYS A 2 -8.53 -18.44 35.43
CA LYS A 2 -7.83 -18.07 34.18
C LYS A 2 -8.68 -18.60 33.02
N GLN A 3 -9.34 -17.71 32.27
CA GLN A 3 -10.01 -18.11 31.04
C GLN A 3 -8.96 -18.76 30.13
N LYS A 4 -9.12 -20.07 29.87
CA LYS A 4 -8.37 -20.74 28.81
C LYS A 4 -8.75 -20.06 27.50
N ILE A 5 -7.88 -19.19 27.01
CA ILE A 5 -8.04 -18.59 25.68
C ILE A 5 -7.92 -19.75 24.70
N VAL A 6 -9.08 -20.24 24.23
CA VAL A 6 -9.16 -21.20 23.14
C VAL A 6 -8.50 -20.52 21.94
N GLN A 7 -7.30 -20.96 21.58
CA GLN A 7 -6.61 -20.53 20.37
C GLN A 7 -7.46 -21.00 19.18
N LYS A 8 -8.33 -20.11 18.70
CA LYS A 8 -9.12 -20.30 17.48
C LYS A 8 -8.18 -20.28 16.26
N PRO A 9 -8.53 -20.99 15.17
CA PRO A 9 -7.64 -21.25 14.06
C PRO A 9 -7.22 -19.95 13.37
N LEU A 10 -6.01 -19.50 13.68
CA LEU A 10 -5.34 -18.32 13.13
C LEU A 10 -5.42 -18.27 11.59
N PHE A 11 -5.38 -19.45 10.96
CA PHE A 11 -5.50 -19.61 9.52
C PHE A 11 -6.75 -18.94 8.94
N TRP A 12 -7.94 -19.23 9.47
CA TRP A 12 -9.20 -18.68 8.96
C TRP A 12 -9.29 -17.17 9.15
N GLN A 13 -8.72 -16.65 10.23
CA GLN A 13 -8.65 -15.21 10.50
C GLN A 13 -7.80 -14.50 9.45
N VAL A 14 -6.63 -15.06 9.12
CA VAL A 14 -5.74 -14.55 8.08
C VAL A 14 -6.42 -14.60 6.71
N VAL A 15 -7.10 -15.71 6.38
CA VAL A 15 -7.85 -15.85 5.12
C VAL A 15 -8.94 -14.78 5.00
N ILE A 16 -9.69 -14.51 6.08
CA ILE A 16 -10.71 -13.46 6.09
C ILE A 16 -10.08 -12.08 5.83
N LEU A 17 -8.95 -11.75 6.48
CA LEU A 17 -8.29 -10.45 6.27
C LEU A 17 -7.82 -10.27 4.82
N ILE A 18 -7.25 -11.32 4.21
CA ILE A 18 -6.85 -11.30 2.81
C ILE A 18 -8.08 -11.16 1.91
N ALA A 19 -9.14 -11.93 2.15
CA ALA A 19 -10.38 -11.83 1.38
C ALA A 19 -10.99 -10.43 1.45
N MET A 20 -11.03 -9.81 2.64
CA MET A 20 -11.56 -8.46 2.82
C MET A 20 -10.73 -7.40 2.08
N SER A 21 -9.40 -7.55 2.03
CA SER A 21 -8.55 -6.67 1.21
C SER A 21 -8.92 -6.74 -0.28
N GLY A 22 -9.25 -7.94 -0.78
CA GLY A 22 -9.75 -8.14 -2.14
C GLY A 22 -11.13 -7.51 -2.36
N VAL A 23 -12.04 -7.65 -1.39
CA VAL A 23 -13.37 -7.01 -1.42
C VAL A 23 -13.25 -5.50 -1.54
N PHE A 24 -12.32 -4.87 -0.82
CA PHE A 24 -12.10 -3.42 -0.89
C PHE A 24 -11.53 -2.94 -2.22
N LEU A 25 -10.87 -3.81 -2.99
CA LEU A 25 -10.43 -3.51 -4.34
C LEU A 25 -11.55 -3.64 -5.37
N LEU A 26 -12.65 -4.35 -5.06
CA LEU A 26 -13.72 -4.64 -6.03
C LEU A 26 -14.31 -3.40 -6.70
N PRO A 27 -14.63 -2.28 -6.01
CA PRO A 27 -15.17 -1.10 -6.67
C PRO A 27 -14.23 -0.57 -7.76
N GLN A 28 -12.91 -0.57 -7.49
CA GLN A 28 -11.90 -0.12 -8.43
C GLN A 28 -11.72 -1.10 -9.60
N ILE A 29 -11.72 -2.41 -9.31
CA ILE A 29 -11.61 -3.47 -10.32
C ILE A 29 -12.83 -3.46 -11.25
N LEU A 30 -14.05 -3.42 -10.70
CA LEU A 30 -15.28 -3.44 -11.49
C LEU A 30 -15.50 -2.12 -12.24
N GLY A 31 -15.14 -1.00 -11.63
CA GLY A 31 -15.23 0.31 -12.25
C GLY A 31 -14.19 0.56 -13.35
N GLN A 32 -13.11 -0.23 -13.41
CA GLN A 32 -11.99 -0.09 -14.36
C GLN A 32 -11.39 1.32 -14.42
N GLY A 33 -11.63 2.12 -13.38
CA GLY A 33 -11.23 3.53 -13.29
C GLY A 33 -10.10 3.72 -12.29
N MET A 34 -9.24 4.70 -12.56
CA MET A 34 -8.30 5.19 -11.54
C MET A 34 -9.03 6.07 -10.54
N ILE A 35 -8.65 5.95 -9.28
CA ILE A 35 -9.10 6.86 -8.23
C ILE A 35 -8.20 8.08 -8.30
N LEU A 36 -8.75 9.19 -8.78
CA LEU A 36 -8.03 10.46 -8.95
C LEU A 36 -8.50 11.49 -7.92
N GLY A 37 -7.54 12.23 -7.37
CA GLY A 37 -7.73 13.37 -6.48
C GLY A 37 -6.74 14.47 -6.84
N SER A 38 -6.86 15.64 -6.19
CA SER A 38 -6.04 16.82 -6.51
C SER A 38 -4.54 16.54 -6.49
N ASP A 39 -4.08 15.72 -5.56
CA ASP A 39 -2.66 15.52 -5.29
C ASP A 39 -2.08 14.28 -6.00
N VAL A 40 -2.92 13.48 -6.66
CA VAL A 40 -2.50 12.21 -7.28
C VAL A 40 -1.43 12.44 -8.35
N VAL A 41 -1.60 13.46 -9.19
CA VAL A 41 -0.62 13.78 -10.25
C VAL A 41 0.74 14.16 -9.65
N PHE A 42 0.75 14.89 -8.54
CA PHE A 42 1.98 15.23 -7.84
C PHE A 42 2.71 13.98 -7.33
N HIS A 43 1.99 13.07 -6.65
CA HIS A 43 2.56 11.81 -6.18
C HIS A 43 3.02 10.89 -7.32
N PHE A 44 2.27 10.83 -8.42
CA PHE A 44 2.64 10.04 -9.58
C PHE A 44 3.94 10.51 -10.21
N ASN A 45 4.17 11.83 -10.27
CA ASN A 45 5.46 12.37 -10.70
C ASN A 45 6.61 11.93 -9.77
N ARG A 46 6.39 11.91 -8.45
CA ARG A 46 7.40 11.45 -7.48
C ARG A 46 7.74 9.97 -7.61
N PHE A 47 6.73 9.14 -7.85
CA PHE A 47 6.90 7.69 -7.98
C PHE A 47 7.44 7.32 -9.36
N TYR A 48 7.05 8.06 -10.40
CA TYR A 48 7.67 7.95 -11.72
C TYR A 48 9.16 8.32 -11.69
N GLU A 49 9.52 9.40 -11.00
CA GLU A 49 10.92 9.80 -10.81
C GLU A 49 11.76 8.64 -10.27
N THR A 50 11.33 8.11 -9.13
CA THR A 50 12.06 7.03 -8.44
C THR A 50 11.99 5.71 -9.21
N SER A 51 10.93 5.45 -9.97
CA SER A 51 10.86 4.27 -10.84
C SER A 51 11.91 4.34 -11.94
N GLN A 52 12.11 5.49 -12.59
CA GLN A 52 13.14 5.65 -13.61
C GLN A 52 14.55 5.60 -13.01
N GLN A 53 14.76 6.22 -11.85
CA GLN A 53 16.05 6.12 -11.14
C GLN A 53 16.41 4.67 -10.80
N ILE A 54 15.46 3.87 -10.31
CA ILE A 54 15.68 2.43 -10.05
C ILE A 54 16.01 1.70 -11.35
N LYS A 55 15.25 1.96 -12.42
CA LYS A 55 15.40 1.30 -13.73
C LYS A 55 16.77 1.58 -14.36
N GLU A 56 17.27 2.80 -14.24
CA GLU A 56 18.55 3.24 -14.83
C GLU A 56 19.73 3.07 -13.87
N GLY A 57 19.49 2.68 -12.61
CA GLY A 57 20.52 2.61 -11.58
C GLY A 57 21.05 3.97 -11.11
N ASN A 58 20.36 5.06 -11.44
CA ASN A 58 20.74 6.43 -11.11
C ASN A 58 20.05 6.91 -9.83
N PHE A 59 20.50 6.41 -8.67
CA PHE A 59 19.90 6.75 -7.38
C PHE A 59 20.27 8.17 -6.92
N GLN A 60 19.33 9.10 -7.06
CA GLN A 60 19.48 10.51 -6.68
C GLN A 60 18.22 11.01 -5.97
N TYR A 61 18.15 10.87 -4.65
CA TYR A 61 16.96 11.21 -3.89
C TYR A 61 16.60 12.70 -3.89
N PHE A 62 17.54 13.57 -4.26
CA PHE A 62 17.45 15.02 -4.10
C PHE A 62 17.01 15.76 -5.37
N LEU A 63 17.30 15.26 -6.57
CA LEU A 63 16.84 15.89 -7.82
C LEU A 63 15.77 15.04 -8.48
N SER A 64 14.74 15.70 -9.01
CA SER A 64 13.76 15.09 -9.90
C SER A 64 14.11 15.37 -11.36
N ILE A 65 14.78 14.44 -12.04
CA ILE A 65 15.30 14.59 -13.41
C ILE A 65 14.52 13.79 -14.48
N TYR A 66 13.64 12.89 -14.07
CA TYR A 66 12.74 12.11 -14.93
C TYR A 66 11.29 12.60 -14.81
N GLY A 67 10.81 12.81 -13.59
CA GLY A 67 9.49 13.35 -13.28
C GLY A 67 9.48 14.88 -13.31
N PHE A 68 8.30 15.48 -13.06
CA PHE A 68 8.13 16.93 -12.97
C PHE A 68 8.67 17.70 -14.18
N GLN A 69 8.44 17.18 -15.38
CA GLN A 69 8.95 17.77 -16.63
C GLN A 69 10.49 17.96 -16.61
N GLN A 70 11.21 17.08 -15.91
CA GLN A 70 12.67 17.09 -15.84
C GLN A 70 13.26 18.42 -15.33
N SER A 71 12.50 19.14 -14.50
CA SER A 71 12.87 20.48 -14.03
C SER A 71 13.86 20.49 -12.85
N ALA A 72 14.48 19.35 -12.53
CA ALA A 72 15.48 19.21 -11.47
C ALA A 72 14.99 19.69 -10.08
N ARG A 73 13.69 19.55 -9.79
CA ARG A 73 13.09 19.99 -8.53
C ARG A 73 13.52 19.11 -7.35
N ILE A 74 13.66 19.72 -6.18
CA ILE A 74 14.02 19.02 -4.93
C ILE A 74 12.77 18.51 -4.22
N VAL A 75 12.08 17.52 -4.80
CA VAL A 75 10.78 17.06 -4.27
C VAL A 75 10.93 15.89 -3.31
N ASN A 76 11.58 14.80 -3.71
CA ASN A 76 11.62 13.58 -2.91
C ASN A 76 12.43 13.73 -1.61
N ALA A 77 13.42 14.62 -1.59
CA ALA A 77 14.11 15.00 -0.35
C ALA A 77 13.18 15.67 0.68
N LEU A 78 12.19 16.46 0.25
CA LEU A 78 11.26 17.15 1.14
C LEU A 78 10.13 16.25 1.65
N TYR A 79 9.61 15.37 0.79
CA TYR A 79 8.39 14.60 1.08
C TYR A 79 8.65 13.12 1.42
N GLY A 80 9.89 12.75 1.74
CA GLY A 80 10.28 11.40 2.13
C GLY A 80 10.77 10.56 0.96
N PRO A 81 12.09 10.36 0.82
CA PRO A 81 12.66 9.63 -0.32
C PRO A 81 12.42 8.11 -0.21
N PHE A 82 12.48 7.53 0.99
CA PHE A 82 12.31 6.09 1.19
C PHE A 82 10.95 5.58 0.69
N PHE A 83 9.88 6.26 1.06
CA PHE A 83 8.54 5.89 0.60
C PHE A 83 8.37 6.13 -0.91
N ALA A 84 9.01 7.18 -1.46
CA ALA A 84 9.01 7.40 -2.89
C ALA A 84 9.66 6.23 -3.64
N TYR A 85 10.84 5.76 -3.23
CA TYR A 85 11.48 4.59 -3.86
C TYR A 85 10.70 3.30 -3.69
N PHE A 86 10.08 3.07 -2.52
CA PHE A 86 9.19 1.93 -2.33
C PHE A 86 8.05 1.95 -3.36
N GLN A 87 7.39 3.09 -3.53
CA GLN A 87 6.33 3.24 -4.53
C GLN A 87 6.87 3.18 -5.96
N GLY A 88 8.06 3.72 -6.23
CA GLY A 88 8.74 3.63 -7.52
C GLY A 88 9.01 2.19 -7.94
N LEU A 89 9.37 1.31 -6.99
CA LEU A 89 9.47 -0.13 -7.23
C LEU A 89 8.11 -0.74 -7.60
N LEU A 90 7.03 -0.38 -6.89
CA LEU A 90 5.69 -0.86 -7.24
C LEU A 90 5.25 -0.38 -8.62
N VAL A 91 5.61 0.85 -9.00
CA VAL A 91 5.39 1.37 -10.36
C VAL A 91 6.13 0.53 -11.39
N LEU A 92 7.40 0.17 -11.17
CA LEU A 92 8.15 -0.68 -12.10
C LEU A 92 7.57 -2.08 -12.27
N LEU A 93 7.02 -2.66 -11.20
CA LEU A 93 6.36 -3.96 -11.24
C LEU A 93 4.99 -3.92 -11.92
N SER A 94 4.45 -2.72 -12.17
CA SER A 94 3.09 -2.53 -12.66
C SER A 94 3.09 -2.17 -14.16
N PRO A 95 2.31 -2.87 -14.99
CA PRO A 95 2.24 -2.57 -16.43
C PRO A 95 1.48 -1.28 -16.75
N SER A 96 0.71 -0.74 -15.80
CA SER A 96 -0.06 0.49 -15.95
C SER A 96 -0.25 1.22 -14.62
N TRP A 97 -0.63 2.49 -14.66
CA TRP A 97 -0.98 3.26 -13.47
C TRP A 97 -2.18 2.69 -12.71
N PHE A 98 -3.15 2.09 -13.43
CA PHE A 98 -4.28 1.40 -12.83
C PHE A 98 -3.81 0.16 -12.05
N SER A 99 -2.97 -0.67 -12.67
CA SER A 99 -2.37 -1.84 -12.01
C SER A 99 -1.53 -1.45 -10.80
N TYR A 100 -0.77 -0.35 -10.89
CA TYR A 100 -0.03 0.22 -9.77
C TYR A 100 -0.96 0.63 -8.63
N GLN A 101 -2.06 1.35 -8.90
CA GLN A 101 -3.01 1.73 -7.86
C GLN A 101 -3.61 0.49 -7.18
N LEU A 102 -3.99 -0.54 -7.95
CA LEU A 102 -4.51 -1.79 -7.38
C LEU A 102 -3.47 -2.49 -6.49
N LEU A 103 -2.21 -2.58 -6.94
CA LEU A 103 -1.13 -3.18 -6.17
C LEU A 103 -0.85 -2.40 -4.87
N ALA A 104 -0.69 -1.08 -4.97
CA ALA A 104 -0.40 -0.22 -3.82
C ALA A 104 -1.56 -0.21 -2.81
N ASN A 105 -2.81 -0.10 -3.28
CA ASN A 105 -4.00 -0.14 -2.43
C ASN A 105 -4.17 -1.52 -1.78
N GLY A 106 -3.94 -2.62 -2.52
CA GLY A 106 -4.00 -3.96 -1.98
C GLY A 106 -3.01 -4.18 -0.84
N LEU A 107 -1.75 -3.76 -1.03
CA LEU A 107 -0.73 -3.79 0.01
C LEU A 107 -1.14 -2.94 1.23
N LEU A 108 -1.69 -1.75 1.00
CA LEU A 108 -2.16 -0.86 2.06
C LEU A 108 -3.29 -1.51 2.88
N TYR A 109 -4.28 -2.12 2.21
CA TYR A 109 -5.40 -2.79 2.89
C TYR A 109 -4.94 -4.00 3.70
N LEU A 110 -4.01 -4.80 3.16
CA LEU A 110 -3.40 -5.91 3.90
C LEU A 110 -2.65 -5.40 5.14
N LEU A 111 -1.80 -4.38 4.99
CA LEU A 111 -1.06 -3.78 6.10
C LEU A 111 -2.00 -3.24 7.18
N ALA A 112 -3.05 -2.51 6.78
CA ALA A 112 -4.05 -2.00 7.70
C ALA A 112 -4.75 -3.15 8.44
N GLY A 113 -5.24 -4.16 7.72
CA GLY A 113 -5.91 -5.33 8.30
C GLY A 113 -5.03 -6.10 9.30
N PHE A 114 -3.79 -6.44 8.91
CA PHE A 114 -2.87 -7.17 9.78
C PHE A 114 -2.39 -6.35 10.99
N SER A 115 -2.13 -5.05 10.81
CA SER A 115 -1.73 -4.16 11.91
C SER A 115 -2.83 -4.06 12.97
N MET A 116 -4.09 -3.89 12.54
CA MET A 116 -5.24 -3.81 13.44
C MET A 116 -5.50 -5.16 14.12
N PHE A 117 -5.44 -6.26 13.38
CA PHE A 117 -5.53 -7.60 13.96
C PHE A 117 -4.45 -7.84 15.03
N GLY A 118 -3.20 -7.46 14.75
CA GLY A 118 -2.09 -7.54 15.72
C GLY A 118 -2.36 -6.73 16.99
N LEU A 119 -2.90 -5.52 16.85
CA LEU A 119 -3.33 -4.68 17.97
C LEU A 119 -4.43 -5.36 18.80
N LEU A 120 -5.49 -5.86 18.16
CA LEU A 120 -6.63 -6.50 18.84
C LEU A 120 -6.21 -7.79 19.57
N LYS A 121 -5.30 -8.56 18.98
CA LYS A 121 -4.69 -9.73 19.64
C LYS A 121 -3.87 -9.33 20.87
N LYS A 122 -3.11 -8.23 20.79
CA LYS A 122 -2.37 -7.68 21.94
C LYS A 122 -3.32 -7.22 23.06
N LEU A 123 -4.49 -6.69 22.69
CA LEU A 123 -5.57 -6.31 23.61
C LEU A 123 -6.43 -7.48 24.10
N ARG A 124 -6.12 -8.73 23.70
CA ARG A 124 -6.84 -9.95 24.09
C ARG A 124 -8.31 -9.97 23.70
N VAL A 125 -8.66 -9.32 22.58
CA VAL A 125 -10.00 -9.41 22.01
C VAL A 125 -10.25 -10.84 21.51
N ASN A 126 -11.51 -11.30 21.58
CA ASN A 126 -11.90 -12.61 21.06
C ASN A 126 -11.50 -12.75 19.58
N GLY A 127 -11.05 -13.94 19.19
CA GLY A 127 -10.50 -14.18 17.86
C GLY A 127 -11.44 -13.80 16.70
N TRP A 128 -12.73 -14.10 16.78
CA TRP A 128 -13.67 -13.73 15.71
C TRP A 128 -13.93 -12.22 15.69
N LEU A 129 -14.13 -11.62 16.87
CA LEU A 129 -14.27 -10.17 17.01
C LEU A 129 -13.02 -9.42 16.51
N SER A 130 -11.84 -10.03 16.61
CA SER A 130 -10.58 -9.45 16.12
C SER A 130 -10.51 -9.34 14.60
N VAL A 131 -11.35 -10.06 13.88
CA VAL A 131 -11.51 -9.96 12.41
C VAL A 131 -12.86 -9.36 12.01
N GLY A 132 -13.55 -8.68 12.95
CA GLY A 132 -14.82 -8.03 12.69
C GLY A 132 -16.02 -8.98 12.61
N MET A 133 -15.87 -10.24 13.03
CA MET A 133 -16.94 -11.24 13.05
C MET A 133 -17.51 -11.39 14.47
N SER A 134 -18.82 -11.28 14.63
CA SER A 134 -19.53 -11.47 15.92
C SER A 134 -20.00 -12.91 16.11
#